data_AF-R7WCG6-F1
#
_entry.id   AF-R7WCG6-F1
#
_cell.length_a   1.000
_cell.length_b   1.000
_cell.length_c   1.000
_cell.angle_alpha   90.00
_cell.angle_beta   90.00
_cell.angle_gamma   90.00
#
_symmetry.space_group_name_H-M   'P 1'
#
loop_
_entity.id
_entity.type
_entity.pdbx_description
1 polymer ?
#
loop_
_entity_poly.entity_id
_entity_poly.type
_entity_poly.pdbx_seq_one_letter_code
_entity_poly.pdbx_strand_id
1 'polypeptide(L)'
;MVCHGDSISVWCSYALLDGHGHDNKDRSSSTILVSFSRSYYGRARAESIGTYCFDTGKGKWAKVGDWTLPFWSQALHVPELGDGLLFGIDNKHFLAMDVFSAAKTEKQWTPVLRHAWVDVDVDPLSDWRLQYYSVVYLGDGRFCIHRSFAVMETDGSGSGEECVLLTGVEVVRDGSGLQTIMHKSRRLDSDIYYVL
;
A
#
# COMPACT_ATOMS: atom_id res chain seq x y z
N MET A 1 -2.79 -31.53 -6.82
CA MET A 1 -1.69 -31.11 -7.72
C MET A 1 -0.71 -30.35 -6.85
N VAL A 2 0.43 -30.98 -6.56
CA VAL A 2 1.46 -30.48 -5.65
C VAL A 2 2.34 -29.53 -6.43
N CYS A 3 2.43 -28.27 -6.02
CA CYS A 3 3.36 -27.30 -6.60
C CYS A 3 4.51 -27.08 -5.61
N HIS A 4 5.66 -27.68 -5.91
CA HIS A 4 6.97 -27.26 -5.40
C HIS A 4 7.61 -26.32 -6.44
N GLY A 5 8.35 -25.32 -5.96
CA GLY A 5 9.41 -24.67 -6.73
C GLY A 5 9.13 -23.22 -7.13
N ASP A 6 10.00 -22.36 -6.61
CA ASP A 6 10.31 -20.98 -7.01
C ASP A 6 9.35 -19.87 -6.54
N SER A 7 9.82 -19.13 -5.54
CA SER A 7 9.22 -17.91 -5.01
C SER A 7 9.10 -16.86 -6.12
N ILE A 8 7.87 -16.66 -6.58
CA ILE A 8 7.52 -15.61 -7.53
C ILE A 8 7.50 -14.28 -6.75
N SER A 9 8.56 -13.49 -6.81
CA SER A 9 8.55 -12.12 -6.28
C SER A 9 7.78 -11.19 -7.24
N VAL A 10 6.46 -11.29 -7.28
CA VAL A 10 5.60 -10.26 -7.90
C VAL A 10 5.35 -9.18 -6.86
N TRP A 11 5.57 -7.91 -7.23
CA TRP A 11 5.10 -6.79 -6.41
C TRP A 11 3.58 -6.71 -6.59
N CYS A 12 2.85 -7.28 -5.64
CA CYS A 12 1.40 -7.17 -5.57
C CYS A 12 1.04 -6.05 -4.61
N SER A 13 0.06 -5.25 -4.98
CA SER A 13 -0.62 -4.36 -4.05
C SER A 13 -2.12 -4.59 -4.09
N TYR A 14 -2.78 -4.33 -2.98
CA TYR A 14 -4.21 -4.54 -2.89
C TYR A 14 -4.86 -3.54 -1.93
N ALA A 15 -6.15 -3.32 -2.10
CA ALA A 15 -6.94 -2.48 -1.22
C ALA A 15 -8.35 -3.06 -1.07
N LEU A 16 -8.93 -2.94 0.11
CA LEU A 16 -10.35 -3.19 0.33
C LEU A 16 -11.07 -1.85 0.28
N LEU A 17 -11.93 -1.66 -0.72
CA LEU A 17 -12.83 -0.52 -0.81
C LEU A 17 -14.17 -0.90 -0.22
N ASP A 18 -14.59 -0.18 0.81
CA ASP A 18 -15.92 -0.37 1.38
C ASP A 18 -16.95 0.33 0.50
N GLY A 19 -18.00 -0.41 0.12
CA GLY A 19 -19.08 0.13 -0.70
C GLY A 19 -19.90 1.15 0.09
N HIS A 20 -20.18 2.30 -0.52
CA HIS A 20 -21.17 3.22 0.01
C HIS A 20 -22.56 2.68 -0.33
N GLY A 21 -23.25 2.09 0.65
CA GLY A 21 -24.64 1.67 0.51
C GLY A 21 -25.55 2.88 0.41
N HIS A 22 -25.72 3.45 -0.79
CA HIS A 22 -26.70 4.49 -1.03
C HIS A 22 -28.07 3.84 -1.30
N ASP A 23 -28.78 3.58 -0.22
CA ASP A 23 -30.17 3.13 -0.11
C ASP A 23 -30.58 1.76 -0.72
N ASN A 24 -31.32 1.04 0.14
CA ASN A 24 -32.20 -0.10 -0.11
C ASN A 24 -31.59 -1.51 -0.14
N LYS A 25 -31.65 -2.19 1.02
CA LYS A 25 -31.68 -3.66 1.26
C LYS A 25 -30.64 -4.60 0.62
N ASP A 26 -29.76 -4.13 -0.25
CA ASP A 26 -28.63 -4.92 -0.73
C ASP A 26 -27.47 -4.80 0.26
N ARG A 27 -26.89 -5.96 0.60
CA ARG A 27 -25.67 -6.06 1.41
C ARG A 27 -24.65 -5.03 0.90
N SER A 28 -24.08 -4.24 1.81
CA SER A 28 -22.91 -3.42 1.49
C SER A 28 -21.88 -4.32 0.79
N SER A 29 -21.65 -4.08 -0.50
CA SER A 29 -20.69 -4.85 -1.30
C SER A 29 -19.37 -4.11 -1.24
N SER A 30 -18.39 -4.69 -0.55
CA SER A 30 -17.02 -4.20 -0.62
C SER A 30 -16.38 -4.69 -1.93
N THR A 31 -15.44 -3.92 -2.44
CA THR A 31 -14.66 -4.24 -3.64
C THR A 31 -13.20 -4.41 -3.26
N ILE A 32 -12.60 -5.55 -3.58
CA ILE A 32 -11.15 -5.74 -3.41
C ILE A 32 -10.47 -5.32 -4.71
N LEU A 33 -9.57 -4.35 -4.66
CA LEU A 33 -8.65 -4.05 -5.76
C LEU A 33 -7.36 -4.84 -5.57
N VAL A 34 -6.86 -5.49 -6.62
CA VAL A 34 -5.57 -6.18 -6.64
C VAL A 34 -4.81 -5.79 -7.90
N SER A 35 -3.60 -5.28 -7.71
CA SER A 35 -2.70 -4.88 -8.79
C SER A 35 -1.50 -5.81 -8.89
N PHE A 36 -1.15 -6.18 -10.12
CA PHE A 36 0.01 -7.01 -10.42
C PHE A 36 0.98 -6.22 -11.31
N SER A 37 2.22 -6.07 -10.87
CA SER A 37 3.29 -5.44 -11.67
C SER A 37 4.35 -6.45 -12.09
N ARG A 38 5.12 -6.09 -13.13
CA ARG A 38 6.23 -6.91 -13.60
C ARG A 38 7.42 -6.76 -12.67
N SER A 39 7.86 -7.86 -12.08
CA SER A 39 9.12 -7.92 -11.34
C SER A 39 10.32 -8.03 -12.27
N TYR A 40 11.47 -7.52 -11.81
CA TYR A 40 12.76 -7.63 -12.49
C TYR A 40 13.21 -9.09 -12.71
N TYR A 41 12.76 -10.02 -11.85
CA TYR A 41 13.20 -11.42 -11.85
C TYR A 41 12.14 -12.42 -12.32
N GLY A 42 10.95 -11.97 -12.74
CA GLY A 42 9.80 -12.84 -13.02
C GLY A 42 9.23 -12.73 -14.44
N ARG A 43 8.79 -13.86 -15.02
CA ARG A 43 7.91 -13.91 -16.19
C ARG A 43 6.44 -13.82 -15.75
N ALA A 44 5.95 -12.63 -15.42
CA ALA A 44 4.51 -12.41 -15.51
C ALA A 44 4.10 -12.46 -17.00
N ARG A 45 3.00 -13.14 -17.33
CA ARG A 45 2.43 -13.00 -18.68
C ARG A 45 2.03 -11.53 -18.83
N ALA A 46 2.38 -10.87 -19.95
CA ALA A 46 2.06 -9.44 -20.13
C ALA A 46 0.56 -9.15 -19.92
N GLU A 47 -0.29 -10.11 -20.25
CA GLU A 47 -1.74 -10.09 -20.08
C GLU A 47 -2.20 -10.02 -18.61
N SER A 48 -1.40 -10.51 -17.66
CA SER A 48 -1.74 -10.51 -16.23
C SER A 48 -1.41 -9.19 -15.53
N ILE A 49 -0.68 -8.28 -16.19
CA ILE A 49 -0.34 -6.97 -15.63
C ILE A 49 -1.57 -6.06 -15.65
N GLY A 50 -1.80 -5.35 -14.56
CA GLY A 50 -2.91 -4.42 -14.41
C GLY A 50 -3.60 -4.57 -13.07
N THR A 51 -4.76 -3.93 -12.95
CA THR A 51 -5.58 -3.95 -11.74
C THR A 51 -6.88 -4.67 -11.99
N TYR A 52 -7.24 -5.53 -11.05
CA TYR A 52 -8.45 -6.32 -11.02
C TYR A 52 -9.28 -5.92 -9.82
N CYS A 53 -10.59 -5.96 -9.97
CA CYS A 53 -11.52 -5.82 -8.85
C CYS A 53 -12.26 -7.13 -8.59
N PHE A 54 -12.54 -7.40 -7.33
CA PHE A 54 -13.46 -8.45 -6.89
C PHE A 54 -14.64 -7.81 -6.19
N ASP A 55 -15.82 -7.91 -6.80
CA ASP A 55 -17.10 -7.50 -6.22
C ASP A 55 -17.54 -8.60 -5.25
N THR A 56 -17.45 -8.33 -3.94
CA THR A 56 -17.74 -9.35 -2.90
C THR A 56 -19.21 -9.72 -2.85
N GLY A 57 -20.12 -8.80 -3.21
CA GLY A 57 -21.55 -9.06 -3.31
C GLY A 57 -21.92 -9.97 -4.48
N LYS A 58 -21.21 -9.84 -5.61
CA LYS A 58 -21.45 -10.68 -6.81
C LYS A 58 -20.54 -11.90 -6.91
N GLY A 59 -19.46 -11.96 -6.14
CA GLY A 59 -18.45 -13.01 -6.20
C GLY A 59 -17.72 -13.07 -7.56
N LYS A 60 -17.52 -11.92 -8.21
CA LYS A 60 -16.98 -11.84 -9.58
C LYS A 60 -15.71 -11.00 -9.64
N TRP A 61 -14.74 -11.49 -10.42
CA TRP A 61 -13.53 -10.77 -10.80
C TRP A 61 -13.73 -10.04 -12.13
N ALA A 62 -13.16 -8.85 -12.25
CA ALA A 62 -13.05 -8.12 -13.50
C ALA A 62 -11.72 -7.35 -13.56
N LYS A 63 -11.11 -7.24 -14.75
CA LYS A 63 -9.98 -6.33 -14.96
C LYS A 63 -10.52 -4.91 -15.11
N VAL A 64 -10.02 -3.98 -14.30
CA VAL A 64 -10.49 -2.58 -14.29
C VAL A 64 -9.52 -1.63 -14.97
N GLY A 65 -8.28 -2.05 -15.22
CA GLY A 65 -7.35 -1.30 -16.06
C GLY A 65 -5.99 -1.97 -16.23
N ASP A 66 -5.23 -1.45 -17.19
CA ASP A 66 -3.84 -1.86 -17.44
C ASP A 66 -2.83 -1.06 -16.61
N TRP A 67 -3.32 -0.31 -15.61
CA TRP A 67 -2.51 0.39 -14.62
C TRP A 67 -2.37 -0.44 -13.35
N THR A 68 -1.37 -0.12 -12.52
CA THR A 68 -1.14 -0.73 -11.21
C THR A 68 -1.18 0.34 -10.13
N LEU A 69 -1.72 0.00 -8.95
CA LEU A 69 -1.61 0.87 -7.79
C LEU A 69 -0.12 1.07 -7.44
N PRO A 70 0.33 2.31 -7.17
CA PRO A 70 1.72 2.62 -6.87
C PRO A 70 2.08 2.32 -5.41
N PHE A 71 1.34 1.41 -4.78
CA PHE A 71 1.60 1.01 -3.42
C PHE A 71 2.43 -0.25 -3.42
N TRP A 72 3.14 -0.39 -2.34
CA TRP A 72 3.75 -1.60 -1.95
C TRP A 72 2.87 -2.28 -0.89
N SER A 73 2.40 -3.50 -1.17
CA SER A 73 1.48 -4.27 -0.31
C SER A 73 0.08 -3.65 -0.17
N GLN A 74 -0.46 -3.58 1.05
CA GLN A 74 -1.81 -3.12 1.33
C GLN A 74 -1.91 -1.60 1.26
N ALA A 75 -2.97 -1.11 0.63
CA ALA A 75 -3.47 0.24 0.79
C ALA A 75 -4.78 0.26 1.59
N LEU A 76 -4.93 1.29 2.40
CA LEU A 76 -6.01 1.49 3.34
C LEU A 76 -7.03 2.47 2.76
N HIS A 77 -8.27 2.03 2.67
CA HIS A 77 -9.39 2.91 2.34
C HIS A 77 -9.83 3.64 3.61
N VAL A 78 -9.79 4.98 3.59
CA VAL A 78 -10.16 5.80 4.76
C VAL A 78 -11.21 6.84 4.36
N PRO A 79 -12.51 6.47 4.38
CA PRO A 79 -13.61 7.35 3.98
C PRO A 79 -13.65 8.67 4.77
N GLU A 80 -13.23 8.66 6.04
CA GLU A 80 -13.15 9.85 6.90
C GLU A 80 -12.30 10.98 6.26
N LEU A 81 -11.25 10.59 5.52
CA LEU A 81 -10.35 11.50 4.82
C LEU A 81 -10.74 11.73 3.35
N GLY A 82 -11.61 10.87 2.80
CA GLY A 82 -12.30 11.06 1.53
C GLY A 82 -12.82 9.74 0.96
N ASP A 83 -14.02 9.77 0.38
CA ASP A 83 -14.78 8.58 -0.04
C ASP A 83 -14.03 7.64 -0.99
N GLY A 84 -13.09 8.15 -1.79
CA GLY A 84 -12.31 7.38 -2.75
C GLY A 84 -10.82 7.35 -2.47
N LEU A 85 -10.38 7.72 -1.26
CA LEU A 85 -8.96 7.82 -0.97
C LEU A 85 -8.39 6.51 -0.45
N LEU A 86 -7.37 6.02 -1.16
CA LEU A 86 -6.48 4.96 -0.73
C LEU A 86 -5.18 5.56 -0.21
N PHE A 87 -4.80 5.15 0.99
CA PHE A 87 -3.54 5.49 1.63
C PHE A 87 -2.59 4.30 1.60
N GLY A 88 -1.36 4.49 1.20
CA GLY A 88 -0.38 3.42 1.14
C GLY A 88 1.03 3.95 1.11
N ILE A 89 2.00 3.05 0.94
CA ILE A 89 3.42 3.39 0.96
C ILE A 89 4.07 2.89 -0.33
N ASP A 90 5.02 3.63 -0.88
CA ASP A 90 5.98 3.14 -1.87
C ASP A 90 7.40 3.11 -1.29
N ASN A 91 8.43 3.00 -2.13
CA ASN A 91 9.82 3.02 -1.67
C ASN A 91 10.17 4.18 -0.74
N LYS A 92 9.60 5.37 -0.95
CA LYS A 92 10.08 6.65 -0.39
C LYS A 92 8.97 7.56 0.12
N HIS A 93 7.71 7.17 -0.03
CA HIS A 93 6.60 8.07 0.22
C HIS A 93 5.45 7.37 0.92
N PHE A 94 4.80 8.13 1.79
CA PHE A 94 3.42 7.90 2.15
C PHE A 94 2.53 8.57 1.09
N LEU A 95 1.62 7.81 0.51
CA LEU A 95 0.85 8.19 -0.68
C LEU A 95 -0.64 8.25 -0.37
N ALA A 96 -1.33 9.20 -0.99
CA ALA A 96 -2.79 9.21 -1.09
C ALA A 96 -3.22 9.21 -2.57
N MET A 97 -4.02 8.24 -2.96
CA MET A 97 -4.54 8.06 -4.31
C MET A 97 -6.06 8.12 -4.32
N ASP A 98 -6.62 8.88 -5.25
CA ASP A 98 -8.05 8.94 -5.48
C ASP A 98 -8.46 7.93 -6.54
N VAL A 99 -9.21 6.93 -6.09
CA VAL A 99 -9.76 5.84 -6.90
C VAL A 99 -11.22 6.06 -7.29
N PHE A 100 -11.76 7.27 -7.22
CA PHE A 100 -13.06 7.60 -7.85
C PHE A 100 -12.95 8.74 -8.85
N SER A 101 -12.08 9.73 -8.61
CA SER A 101 -11.88 10.92 -9.44
C SER A 101 -11.02 10.69 -10.69
N ALA A 102 -10.97 9.47 -11.23
CA ALA A 102 -10.09 9.17 -12.37
C ALA A 102 -10.27 10.10 -13.56
N ALA A 103 -9.17 10.29 -14.28
CA ALA A 103 -9.22 10.71 -15.67
C ALA A 103 -10.00 9.65 -16.47
N LYS A 104 -11.24 9.97 -16.86
CA LYS A 104 -12.06 9.13 -17.73
C LYS A 104 -11.67 9.38 -19.18
N THR A 105 -10.93 8.47 -19.78
CA THR A 105 -10.95 8.29 -21.24
C THR A 105 -11.99 7.22 -21.58
N GLU A 106 -12.53 7.26 -22.81
CA GLU A 106 -13.65 6.41 -23.27
C GLU A 106 -13.48 4.89 -23.05
N LYS A 107 -12.29 4.42 -22.69
CA LYS A 107 -11.97 2.99 -22.51
C LYS A 107 -11.25 2.64 -21.20
N GLN A 108 -10.83 3.62 -20.38
CA GLN A 108 -10.04 3.36 -19.17
C GLN A 108 -10.31 4.40 -18.09
N TRP A 109 -10.46 3.91 -16.86
CA TRP A 109 -10.57 4.68 -15.63
C TRP A 109 -9.25 4.52 -14.86
N THR A 110 -8.45 5.58 -14.75
CA THR A 110 -7.11 5.54 -14.10
C THR A 110 -7.09 6.37 -12.81
N PRO A 111 -6.72 5.79 -11.65
CA PRO A 111 -6.62 6.51 -10.39
C PRO A 111 -5.70 7.73 -10.46
N VAL A 112 -5.99 8.74 -9.65
CA VAL A 112 -5.21 9.98 -9.61
C VAL A 112 -4.39 10.03 -8.33
N LEU A 113 -3.07 10.16 -8.45
CA LEU A 113 -2.22 10.46 -7.30
C LEU A 113 -2.56 11.86 -6.79
N ARG A 114 -3.02 11.95 -5.53
CA ARG A 114 -3.39 13.23 -4.89
C ARG A 114 -2.22 13.79 -4.12
N HIS A 115 -1.52 12.93 -3.38
CA HIS A 115 -0.41 13.34 -2.54
C HIS A 115 0.68 12.27 -2.49
N ALA A 116 1.92 12.73 -2.43
CA ALA A 116 3.09 11.93 -2.12
C ALA A 116 3.94 12.70 -1.12
N TRP A 117 3.90 12.26 0.13
CA TRP A 117 4.68 12.86 1.21
C TRP A 117 5.96 12.08 1.39
N VAL A 118 7.10 12.78 1.31
CA VAL A 118 8.43 12.18 1.48
C VAL A 118 8.51 11.55 2.86
N ASP A 119 8.84 10.28 2.87
CA ASP A 119 9.04 9.51 4.06
C ASP A 119 10.51 9.63 4.48
N VAL A 120 10.75 10.51 5.44
CA VAL A 120 12.11 10.92 5.85
C VAL A 120 12.90 9.81 6.53
N ASP A 121 12.27 8.70 6.92
CA ASP A 121 12.92 7.58 7.58
C ASP A 121 13.38 6.48 6.61
N VAL A 122 13.17 6.68 5.30
CA VAL A 122 13.48 5.69 4.26
C VAL A 122 14.95 5.62 3.88
N ASP A 123 15.72 6.67 4.13
CA ASP A 123 17.18 6.68 3.94
C ASP A 123 17.86 6.49 5.32
N PRO A 124 17.79 5.31 5.95
CA PRO A 124 18.65 5.02 7.07
C PRO A 124 20.11 4.98 6.62
N LEU A 125 21.01 4.93 7.61
CA LEU A 125 22.45 4.82 7.42
C LEU A 125 22.81 3.75 6.36
N SER A 126 23.95 3.90 5.69
CA SER A 126 24.35 3.11 4.51
C SER A 126 24.37 1.58 4.70
N ASP A 127 24.36 1.11 5.94
CA ASP A 127 24.37 -0.28 6.39
C ASP A 127 22.96 -0.89 6.57
N TRP A 128 21.90 -0.09 6.45
CA TRP A 128 20.53 -0.53 6.67
C TRP A 128 19.85 -0.88 5.35
N ARG A 129 19.24 -2.06 5.30
CA ARG A 129 18.49 -2.53 4.14
C ARG A 129 17.03 -2.76 4.50
N LEU A 130 16.14 -1.96 3.91
CA LEU A 130 14.69 -2.12 4.05
C LEU A 130 14.25 -3.51 3.57
N GLN A 131 13.55 -4.24 4.43
CA GLN A 131 13.04 -5.59 4.17
C GLN A 131 11.52 -5.57 3.99
N TYR A 132 10.81 -5.01 4.96
CA TYR A 132 9.36 -4.98 5.00
C TYR A 132 8.87 -3.60 5.39
N TYR A 133 7.65 -3.30 4.97
CA TYR A 133 6.94 -2.10 5.38
C TYR A 133 5.44 -2.41 5.36
N SER A 134 4.71 -1.72 6.20
CA SER A 134 3.24 -1.78 6.22
C SER A 134 2.70 -0.50 6.83
N VAL A 135 1.43 -0.22 6.58
CA VAL A 135 0.71 0.89 7.22
C VAL A 135 -0.52 0.34 7.91
N VAL A 136 -0.82 0.88 9.09
CA VAL A 136 -2.07 0.64 9.82
C VAL A 136 -2.79 1.95 10.06
N TYR A 137 -4.12 1.92 9.97
CA TYR A 137 -4.97 3.05 10.34
C TYR A 137 -5.36 2.95 11.81
N LEU A 138 -5.10 4.01 12.57
CA LEU A 138 -5.37 4.09 14.02
C LEU A 138 -6.65 4.87 14.33
N GLY A 139 -7.39 5.31 13.32
CA GLY A 139 -8.59 6.14 13.46
C GLY A 139 -8.29 7.64 13.52
N ASP A 140 -9.28 8.45 13.15
CA ASP A 140 -9.26 9.92 13.25
C ASP A 140 -8.03 10.54 12.56
N GLY A 141 -7.80 10.14 11.31
CA GLY A 141 -6.71 10.63 10.48
C GLY A 141 -5.31 10.14 10.88
N ARG A 142 -5.19 9.28 11.89
CA ARG A 142 -3.91 8.79 12.39
C ARG A 142 -3.52 7.45 11.75
N PHE A 143 -2.25 7.32 11.42
CA PHE A 143 -1.64 6.13 10.86
C PHE A 143 -0.37 5.78 11.64
N CYS A 144 0.00 4.51 11.62
CA CYS A 144 1.36 4.09 11.96
C CYS A 144 1.99 3.41 10.74
N ILE A 145 3.14 3.93 10.35
CA ILE A 145 3.99 3.30 9.35
C ILE A 145 5.01 2.43 10.07
N HIS A 146 5.08 1.18 9.63
CA HIS A 146 6.03 0.18 10.08
C HIS A 146 7.06 -0.05 8.98
N ARG A 147 8.34 -0.07 9.35
CA ARG A 147 9.45 -0.45 8.46
C ARG A 147 10.40 -1.36 9.21
N SER A 148 10.79 -2.46 8.59
CA SER A 148 11.77 -3.42 9.11
C SER A 148 13.01 -3.35 8.25
N PHE A 149 14.16 -3.27 8.90
CA PHE A 149 15.46 -3.18 8.25
C PHE A 149 16.34 -4.31 8.73
N ALA A 150 17.11 -4.90 7.81
CA ALA A 150 18.29 -5.66 8.17
C ALA A 150 19.48 -4.69 8.24
N VAL A 151 20.13 -4.61 9.40
CA VAL A 151 21.31 -3.80 9.65
C VAL A 151 22.53 -4.69 9.44
N MET A 152 23.25 -4.47 8.35
CA MET A 152 24.40 -5.30 8.00
C MET A 152 25.60 -4.96 8.89
N GLU A 153 26.16 -5.96 9.57
CA GLU A 153 27.41 -5.79 10.31
C GLU A 153 28.55 -5.41 9.35
N THR A 154 29.40 -4.49 9.79
CA THR A 154 30.47 -3.91 8.96
C THR A 154 31.59 -4.89 8.61
N ASP A 155 31.68 -6.03 9.31
CA ASP A 155 32.73 -7.05 9.11
C ASP A 155 32.30 -8.28 8.29
N GLY A 156 31.03 -8.34 7.87
CA GLY A 156 30.50 -9.38 6.97
C GLY A 156 30.39 -10.77 7.59
N SER A 157 30.43 -10.91 8.91
CA SER A 157 30.53 -12.21 9.59
C SER A 157 29.22 -12.81 10.14
N GLY A 158 28.07 -12.13 10.03
CA GLY A 158 26.80 -12.59 10.62
C GLY A 158 25.52 -12.18 9.91
N SER A 159 24.40 -12.83 10.33
CA SER A 159 23.04 -12.37 10.05
C SER A 159 22.85 -11.00 10.71
N GLY A 160 22.72 -9.94 9.93
CA GLY A 160 22.58 -8.58 10.44
C GLY A 160 21.45 -8.44 11.46
N GLU A 161 21.60 -7.51 12.41
CA GLU A 161 20.54 -7.19 13.38
C GLU A 161 19.29 -6.70 12.64
N GLU A 162 18.11 -7.20 13.01
CA GLU A 162 16.87 -6.61 12.51
C GLU A 162 16.42 -5.47 13.44
N CYS A 163 16.02 -4.35 12.84
CA CYS A 163 15.40 -3.28 13.59
C CYS A 163 14.14 -2.79 12.89
N VAL A 164 13.21 -2.31 13.70
CA VAL A 164 11.92 -1.80 13.27
C VAL A 164 11.84 -0.32 13.60
N LEU A 165 11.43 0.48 12.63
CA LEU A 165 11.04 1.88 12.82
C LEU A 165 9.52 1.99 12.73
N LEU A 166 8.93 2.52 13.80
CA LEU A 166 7.52 2.89 13.86
C LEU A 166 7.39 4.41 13.79
N THR A 167 6.74 4.91 12.74
CA THR A 167 6.49 6.34 12.52
C THR A 167 5.00 6.61 12.66
N GLY A 168 4.62 7.49 13.59
CA GLY A 168 3.25 8.00 13.66
C GLY A 168 3.04 9.08 12.59
N VAL A 169 1.92 9.03 11.88
CA VAL A 169 1.55 10.03 10.87
C VAL A 169 0.12 10.48 11.10
N GLU A 170 -0.11 11.78 11.07
CA GLU A 170 -1.46 12.35 11.06
C GLU A 170 -1.73 12.98 9.71
N VAL A 171 -2.88 12.67 9.13
CA VAL A 171 -3.39 13.31 7.93
C VAL A 171 -4.51 14.25 8.35
N VAL A 172 -4.30 15.54 8.13
CA VAL A 172 -5.26 16.59 8.47
C VAL A 172 -5.78 17.24 7.20
N ARG A 173 -7.04 17.67 7.24
CA ARG A 173 -7.62 18.46 6.16
C ARG A 173 -7.17 19.91 6.29
N ASP A 174 -6.72 20.48 5.18
CA ASP A 174 -6.38 21.90 5.05
C ASP A 174 -7.16 22.50 3.88
N GLY A 175 -8.32 23.08 4.19
CA GLY A 175 -9.30 23.49 3.19
C GLY A 175 -9.78 22.30 2.33
N SER A 176 -9.48 22.34 1.04
CA SER A 176 -9.76 21.26 0.08
C SER A 176 -8.61 20.25 -0.10
N GLY A 177 -7.49 20.46 0.58
CA GLY A 177 -6.29 19.62 0.52
C GLY A 177 -6.10 18.72 1.74
N LEU A 178 -5.10 17.84 1.65
CA LEU A 178 -4.57 17.07 2.78
C LEU A 178 -3.14 17.51 3.10
N GLN A 179 -2.83 17.56 4.39
CA GLN A 179 -1.49 17.77 4.92
C GLN A 179 -1.11 16.59 5.81
N THR A 180 0.19 16.34 5.92
CA THR A 180 0.72 15.33 6.85
C THR A 180 1.54 15.96 7.97
N ILE A 181 1.39 15.39 9.15
CA ILE A 181 2.25 15.63 10.30
C ILE A 181 2.96 14.30 10.59
N MET A 182 4.25 14.23 10.29
CA MET A 182 5.06 13.08 10.65
C MET A 182 5.66 13.29 12.04
N HIS A 183 5.45 12.31 12.91
CA HIS A 183 6.00 12.30 14.26
C HIS A 183 7.38 11.68 14.29
N LYS A 184 8.09 11.85 15.42
CA LYS A 184 9.38 11.19 15.65
C LYS A 184 9.20 9.67 15.65
N SER A 185 10.11 9.01 14.95
CA SER A 185 10.10 7.56 14.81
C SER A 185 10.70 6.88 16.03
N ARG A 186 10.14 5.73 16.38
CA ARG A 186 10.63 4.88 17.47
C ARG A 186 11.30 3.65 16.88
N ARG A 187 12.57 3.45 17.24
CA ARG A 187 13.32 2.22 16.96
C ARG A 187 12.98 1.13 17.96
N LEU A 188 12.81 -0.08 17.47
CA LEU A 188 12.71 -1.32 18.24
C LEU A 188 13.74 -2.31 17.65
N ASP A 189 14.57 -2.90 18.50
CA ASP A 189 15.52 -3.95 18.10
C ASP A 189 14.81 -5.30 18.17
N SER A 190 14.04 -5.62 17.13
CA SER A 190 13.17 -6.80 17.06
C SER A 190 12.75 -7.07 15.62
N ASP A 191 12.39 -8.34 15.36
CA ASP A 191 11.82 -8.78 14.09
C ASP A 191 10.29 -8.57 14.14
N ILE A 192 9.78 -7.61 13.38
CA ILE A 192 8.34 -7.47 13.12
C ILE A 192 8.16 -7.45 11.61
N TYR A 193 7.32 -8.35 11.09
CA TYR A 193 7.08 -8.46 9.65
C TYR A 193 5.96 -7.53 9.17
N TYR A 194 4.96 -7.30 10.03
CA TYR A 194 3.80 -6.46 9.74
C TYR A 194 3.16 -5.95 11.03
N VAL A 195 2.53 -4.78 10.96
CA VAL A 195 1.58 -4.30 11.98
C VAL A 195 0.16 -4.59 11.51
N LEU A 196 -0.70 -5.04 12.42
CA LEU A 196 -2.11 -5.37 12.19
C LEU A 196 -3.01 -4.22 12.61
#